data_AF-A0A821FTA9-F1
#
_entry.id   AF-A0A821FTA9-F1
#
_cell.length_a   1.000
_cell.length_b   1.000
_cell.length_c   1.000
_cell.angle_alpha   90.00
_cell.angle_beta   90.00
_cell.angle_gamma   90.00
#
_symmetry.space_group_name_H-M   'P 1'
#
loop_
_entity.id
_entity.type
_entity.pdbx_description
1 polymer ?
#
loop_
_entity_poly.entity_id
_entity_poly.type
_entity_poly.pdbx_seq_one_letter_code
_entity_poly.pdbx_strand_id
1 'polypeptide(L)'
;NSASLYIANATSIIISNVEISHIGSYGIWIKEGTTNVNVFNSLVTDTGAGGIRIGQMIAPVPTPTTSIKIISNEVSYGGNVFPSGVAVIGHCANDVIIADNSIHHHRNSGISVGLELGYKESYTSNIIIQNNYIYNIGQHILCDQGGIYTLGIQPGTIIDGNVIKNVFSYAIFMWGIYLDEGTSQVIVSNNIVYNTGWASFFQHYGANNTIINNVFARASVNPAPHPDDTDPDGDIHIGLAENHTSITFTRNIIYDTFQGEKHSVYLSSPNVIAPFNDNVYYNPYGTSLLFGSQQVSFTEWQKTGQDNNSVIADPLFIGDVNQCDFFTIRSDGPAAKLGFANITKLSKWTPGCDENDENDNNQFYHW
;
A
#
# COMPACT_ATOMS: atom_id res chain seq x y z
N ASN A 1 -12.20 13.80 -17.90
CA ASN A 1 -11.70 12.69 -18.74
C ASN A 1 -10.76 13.22 -19.80
N SER A 2 -9.57 13.67 -19.40
CA SER A 2 -8.53 14.11 -20.33
C SER A 2 -7.18 13.65 -19.80
N ALA A 3 -6.23 13.46 -20.70
CA ALA A 3 -4.84 13.28 -20.40
C ALA A 3 -4.00 13.96 -21.49
N SER A 4 -2.78 14.37 -21.16
CA SER A 4 -1.89 15.04 -22.12
C SER A 4 -1.45 14.08 -23.24
N LEU A 5 -1.13 12.84 -22.89
CA LEU A 5 -0.92 11.74 -23.83
C LEU A 5 -2.05 10.72 -23.69
N TYR A 6 -2.87 10.61 -24.74
CA TYR A 6 -3.99 9.68 -24.80
C TYR A 6 -3.77 8.61 -25.87
N ILE A 7 -3.92 7.35 -25.49
CA ILE A 7 -3.64 6.18 -26.34
C ILE A 7 -4.83 5.23 -26.25
N ALA A 8 -5.41 4.87 -27.39
CA ALA A 8 -6.52 3.92 -27.49
C ALA A 8 -6.42 3.15 -28.81
N ASN A 9 -6.92 1.92 -28.86
CA ASN A 9 -6.96 1.08 -30.07
C ASN A 9 -5.59 0.95 -30.77
N ALA A 10 -4.52 0.79 -29.98
CA ALA A 10 -3.15 0.79 -30.48
C ALA A 10 -2.35 -0.41 -29.95
N THR A 11 -1.24 -0.72 -30.61
CA THR A 11 -0.33 -1.78 -30.13
C THR A 11 1.12 -1.40 -30.32
N SER A 12 1.99 -1.96 -29.46
CA SER A 12 3.44 -1.91 -29.61
C SER A 12 3.99 -0.48 -29.55
N ILE A 13 3.59 0.25 -28.52
CA ILE A 13 4.02 1.63 -28.26
C ILE A 13 5.10 1.62 -27.17
N ILE A 14 6.16 2.39 -27.41
CA ILE A 14 7.22 2.64 -26.44
C ILE A 14 7.27 4.14 -26.15
N ILE A 15 7.21 4.47 -24.86
CA ILE A 15 7.38 5.83 -24.33
C ILE A 15 8.55 5.76 -23.37
N SER A 16 9.64 6.46 -23.69
CA SER A 16 10.87 6.33 -22.93
C SER A 16 11.67 7.63 -22.89
N ASN A 17 12.26 7.93 -21.73
CA ASN A 17 13.07 9.14 -21.52
C ASN A 17 12.31 10.42 -21.90
N VAL A 18 11.04 10.50 -21.52
CA VAL A 18 10.19 11.68 -21.73
C VAL A 18 9.85 12.34 -20.41
N GLU A 19 9.57 13.64 -20.48
CA GLU A 19 8.98 14.40 -19.41
C GLU A 19 7.58 14.86 -19.84
N ILE A 20 6.60 14.66 -18.96
CA ILE A 20 5.26 15.24 -19.06
C ILE A 20 5.03 16.05 -17.79
N SER A 21 5.05 17.37 -17.91
CA SER A 21 4.98 18.30 -16.79
C SER A 21 4.09 19.52 -17.08
N HIS A 22 3.61 20.17 -16.01
CA HIS A 22 2.83 21.41 -16.05
C HIS A 22 1.49 21.27 -16.79
N ILE A 23 0.69 20.28 -16.40
CA ILE A 23 -0.54 19.90 -17.09
C ILE A 23 -1.77 19.99 -16.19
N GLY A 24 -2.94 20.28 -16.77
CA GLY A 24 -4.18 20.46 -16.00
C GLY A 24 -4.95 19.19 -15.62
N SER A 25 -4.52 17.99 -16.03
CA SER A 25 -5.21 16.72 -15.74
C SER A 25 -4.22 15.56 -15.59
N TYR A 26 -4.52 14.35 -16.09
CA TYR A 26 -3.60 13.21 -16.08
C TYR A 26 -2.48 13.35 -17.13
N GLY A 27 -1.30 12.80 -16.85
CA GLY A 27 -0.17 12.77 -17.79
C GLY A 27 -0.41 11.83 -18.96
N ILE A 28 -0.61 10.55 -18.65
CA ILE A 28 -0.78 9.48 -19.64
C ILE A 28 -2.09 8.75 -19.38
N TRP A 29 -2.84 8.46 -20.44
CA TRP A 29 -3.96 7.54 -20.39
C TRP A 29 -3.87 6.50 -21.52
N ILE A 30 -3.64 5.24 -21.12
CA ILE A 30 -3.67 4.05 -21.97
C ILE A 30 -5.04 3.40 -21.80
N LYS A 31 -5.90 3.50 -22.79
CA LYS A 31 -7.32 3.10 -22.73
C LYS A 31 -7.60 1.83 -23.54
N GLU A 32 -8.87 1.47 -23.71
CA GLU A 32 -9.34 0.23 -24.34
C GLU A 32 -8.80 0.02 -25.75
N GLY A 33 -8.80 -1.25 -26.17
CA GLY A 33 -8.24 -1.66 -27.46
C GLY A 33 -6.72 -1.57 -27.52
N THR A 34 -6.04 -1.32 -26.39
CA THR A 34 -4.60 -1.07 -26.37
C THR A 34 -3.81 -2.21 -25.74
N THR A 35 -2.74 -2.64 -26.39
CA THR A 35 -1.89 -3.73 -25.91
C THR A 35 -0.40 -3.52 -26.18
N ASN A 36 0.47 -4.11 -25.36
CA ASN A 36 1.93 -4.03 -25.52
C ASN A 36 2.42 -2.57 -25.52
N VAL A 37 2.19 -1.88 -24.41
CA VAL A 37 2.67 -0.51 -24.19
C VAL A 37 3.69 -0.51 -23.05
N ASN A 38 4.86 0.06 -23.32
CA ASN A 38 5.92 0.20 -22.33
C ASN A 38 6.19 1.69 -22.09
N VAL A 39 6.02 2.13 -20.85
CA VAL A 39 6.43 3.45 -20.35
C VAL A 39 7.59 3.25 -19.40
N PHE A 40 8.77 3.76 -19.74
CA PHE A 40 9.93 3.59 -18.87
C PHE A 40 10.90 4.76 -18.83
N ASN A 41 11.67 4.87 -17.74
CA ASN A 41 12.68 5.91 -17.54
C ASN A 41 12.16 7.33 -17.82
N SER A 42 10.91 7.61 -17.45
CA SER A 42 10.22 8.87 -17.77
C SER A 42 9.75 9.58 -16.51
N LEU A 43 9.52 10.88 -16.61
CA LEU A 43 9.03 11.75 -15.54
C LEU A 43 7.61 12.22 -15.86
N VAL A 44 6.67 12.02 -14.95
CA VAL A 44 5.32 12.59 -14.99
C VAL A 44 5.11 13.39 -13.72
N THR A 45 5.15 14.72 -13.80
CA THR A 45 5.18 15.59 -12.62
C THR A 45 4.32 16.85 -12.79
N ASP A 46 4.03 17.57 -11.71
CA ASP A 46 3.19 18.77 -11.70
C ASP A 46 1.91 18.58 -12.53
N THR A 47 1.06 17.68 -12.05
CA THR A 47 -0.18 17.31 -12.73
C THR A 47 -1.41 17.80 -11.98
N GLY A 48 -2.38 18.31 -12.73
CA GLY A 48 -3.65 18.76 -12.18
C GLY A 48 -4.45 17.60 -11.57
N ALA A 49 -4.35 16.38 -12.11
CA ALA A 49 -4.96 15.18 -11.55
C ALA A 49 -3.90 14.12 -11.20
N GLY A 50 -3.99 12.90 -11.70
CA GLY A 50 -2.98 11.86 -11.46
C GLY A 50 -1.84 11.85 -12.48
N GLY A 51 -1.01 10.82 -12.44
CA GLY A 51 0.09 10.65 -13.38
C GLY A 51 -0.30 9.79 -14.58
N ILE A 52 -0.47 8.49 -14.35
CA ILE A 52 -0.64 7.48 -15.38
C ILE A 52 -1.93 6.70 -15.13
N ARG A 53 -2.77 6.57 -16.15
CA ARG A 53 -4.01 5.80 -16.10
C ARG A 53 -3.98 4.67 -17.13
N ILE A 54 -4.30 3.48 -16.67
CA ILE A 54 -4.37 2.25 -17.48
C ILE A 54 -5.81 1.73 -17.44
N GLY A 55 -6.35 1.43 -18.61
CA GLY A 55 -7.71 0.98 -18.83
C GLY A 55 -8.77 2.06 -18.61
N GLN A 56 -9.92 1.68 -18.07
CA GLN A 56 -11.10 2.54 -18.02
C GLN A 56 -12.01 2.24 -16.83
N MET A 57 -12.97 3.13 -16.56
CA MET A 57 -13.91 3.02 -15.43
C MET A 57 -15.27 2.44 -15.81
N ILE A 58 -15.41 1.89 -17.01
CA ILE A 58 -16.68 1.34 -17.49
C ILE A 58 -16.44 -0.10 -17.92
N ALA A 59 -17.15 -1.02 -17.27
CA ALA A 59 -17.20 -2.43 -17.60
C ALA A 59 -18.59 -2.80 -18.17
N PRO A 60 -18.71 -3.87 -18.99
CA PRO A 60 -17.62 -4.70 -19.52
C PRO A 60 -16.78 -3.96 -20.58
N VAL A 61 -15.55 -4.42 -20.80
CA VAL A 61 -14.64 -3.88 -21.83
C VAL A 61 -14.49 -4.88 -22.98
N PRO A 62 -15.10 -4.66 -24.16
CA PRO A 62 -15.05 -5.61 -25.27
C PRO A 62 -13.63 -5.92 -25.77
N THR A 63 -12.73 -4.93 -25.69
CA THR A 63 -11.31 -5.11 -26.02
C THR A 63 -10.47 -4.54 -24.88
N PRO A 64 -10.09 -5.37 -23.90
CA PRO A 64 -9.45 -4.89 -22.68
C PRO A 64 -8.08 -4.28 -22.96
N THR A 65 -7.63 -3.43 -22.03
CA THR A 65 -6.25 -2.96 -22.01
C THR A 65 -5.39 -4.05 -21.41
N THR A 66 -4.36 -4.54 -22.11
CA THR A 66 -3.52 -5.65 -21.62
C THR A 66 -2.05 -5.50 -21.97
N SER A 67 -1.17 -6.15 -21.20
CA SER A 67 0.27 -6.22 -21.48
C SER A 67 0.90 -4.84 -21.43
N ILE A 68 0.71 -4.15 -20.30
CA ILE A 68 1.19 -2.79 -20.06
C ILE A 68 2.32 -2.83 -19.05
N LYS A 69 3.39 -2.09 -19.31
CA LYS A 69 4.53 -1.98 -18.40
C LYS A 69 4.80 -0.52 -18.08
N ILE A 70 4.73 -0.17 -16.80
CA ILE A 70 5.13 1.13 -16.24
C ILE A 70 6.35 0.86 -15.36
N ILE A 71 7.55 1.09 -15.91
CA ILE A 71 8.81 0.63 -15.31
C ILE A 71 9.80 1.76 -15.11
N SER A 72 10.38 1.92 -13.92
CA SER A 72 11.48 2.88 -13.70
C SER A 72 11.12 4.34 -14.03
N ASN A 73 9.87 4.72 -13.81
CA ASN A 73 9.41 6.11 -13.96
C ASN A 73 9.40 6.83 -12.61
N GLU A 74 9.42 8.15 -12.67
CA GLU A 74 9.06 9.02 -11.55
C GLU A 74 7.69 9.63 -11.81
N VAL A 75 6.77 9.46 -10.87
CA VAL A 75 5.41 10.00 -10.92
C VAL A 75 5.18 10.82 -9.65
N SER A 76 5.11 12.14 -9.80
CA SER A 76 5.24 13.04 -8.65
C SER A 76 4.37 14.28 -8.68
N TYR A 77 4.14 14.91 -7.52
CA TYR A 77 3.53 16.24 -7.40
C TYR A 77 2.19 16.38 -8.16
N GLY A 78 1.32 15.37 -8.05
CA GLY A 78 0.00 15.37 -8.69
C GLY A 78 -1.16 15.74 -7.76
N GLY A 79 -2.29 16.01 -8.39
CA GLY A 79 -3.56 16.37 -7.77
C GLY A 79 -3.72 17.88 -7.56
N ASN A 80 -2.95 18.71 -8.26
CA ASN A 80 -2.90 20.17 -8.05
C ASN A 80 -4.24 20.88 -8.30
N VAL A 81 -5.13 20.27 -9.10
CA VAL A 81 -6.47 20.80 -9.43
C VAL A 81 -7.57 19.85 -8.97
N PHE A 82 -7.34 18.55 -9.10
CA PHE A 82 -8.25 17.46 -8.71
C PHE A 82 -7.53 16.57 -7.69
N PRO A 83 -7.63 16.89 -6.38
CA PRO A 83 -6.90 16.17 -5.34
C PRO A 83 -7.20 14.67 -5.29
N SER A 84 -8.34 14.21 -5.80
CA SER A 84 -8.70 12.79 -5.91
C SER A 84 -7.95 12.04 -7.03
N GLY A 85 -7.08 12.72 -7.78
CA GLY A 85 -6.22 12.09 -8.78
C GLY A 85 -5.15 11.20 -8.14
N VAL A 86 -5.19 9.91 -8.45
CA VAL A 86 -4.22 8.90 -7.99
C VAL A 86 -3.00 8.88 -8.92
N ALA A 87 -1.80 8.64 -8.39
CA ALA A 87 -0.57 8.69 -9.19
C ALA A 87 -0.58 7.69 -10.35
N VAL A 88 -0.86 6.43 -10.06
CA VAL A 88 -0.99 5.36 -11.07
C VAL A 88 -2.29 4.58 -10.87
N ILE A 89 -3.11 4.50 -11.92
CA ILE A 89 -4.39 3.78 -11.92
C ILE A 89 -4.32 2.58 -12.87
N GLY A 90 -4.85 1.42 -12.44
CA GLY A 90 -5.14 0.27 -13.30
C GLY A 90 -6.58 -0.23 -13.13
N HIS A 91 -7.49 0.19 -14.00
CA HIS A 91 -8.90 -0.20 -13.94
C HIS A 91 -9.32 -0.96 -15.21
N CYS A 92 -10.02 -2.07 -15.06
CA CYS A 92 -10.48 -2.92 -16.17
C CYS A 92 -9.34 -3.26 -17.15
N ALA A 93 -8.18 -3.59 -16.60
CA ALA A 93 -6.95 -3.89 -17.34
C ALA A 93 -6.33 -5.19 -16.84
N ASN A 94 -5.67 -5.94 -17.73
CA ASN A 94 -5.07 -7.23 -17.40
C ASN A 94 -3.58 -7.24 -17.74
N ASP A 95 -2.79 -8.10 -17.10
CA ASP A 95 -1.37 -8.31 -17.43
C ASP A 95 -0.59 -6.98 -17.38
N VAL A 96 -0.66 -6.29 -16.24
CA VAL A 96 -0.04 -4.98 -16.02
C VAL A 96 1.13 -5.13 -15.05
N ILE A 97 2.27 -4.55 -15.39
CA ILE A 97 3.44 -4.48 -14.52
C ILE A 97 3.68 -3.01 -14.16
N ILE A 98 3.57 -2.67 -12.88
CA ILE A 98 3.95 -1.38 -12.31
C ILE A 98 5.16 -1.67 -11.43
N ALA A 99 6.36 -1.50 -11.98
CA ALA A 99 7.58 -1.94 -11.31
C ALA A 99 8.68 -0.89 -11.27
N ASP A 100 9.47 -0.90 -10.20
CA ASP A 100 10.65 -0.06 -10.06
C ASP A 100 10.38 1.45 -10.24
N ASN A 101 9.17 1.95 -9.99
CA ASN A 101 8.88 3.39 -10.06
C ASN A 101 9.25 4.12 -8.74
N SER A 102 9.40 5.44 -8.83
CA SER A 102 9.35 6.37 -7.70
C SER A 102 8.01 7.11 -7.77
N ILE A 103 7.19 7.02 -6.73
CA ILE A 103 5.85 7.63 -6.70
C ILE A 103 5.74 8.47 -5.44
N HIS A 104 5.59 9.78 -5.56
CA HIS A 104 5.58 10.63 -4.37
C HIS A 104 4.83 11.94 -4.49
N HIS A 105 4.49 12.52 -3.35
CA HIS A 105 3.89 13.86 -3.28
C HIS A 105 2.56 13.97 -4.07
N HIS A 106 1.80 12.87 -4.14
CA HIS A 106 0.43 12.88 -4.64
C HIS A 106 -0.55 13.16 -3.49
N ARG A 107 -1.63 13.90 -3.78
CA ARG A 107 -2.66 14.27 -2.77
C ARG A 107 -3.70 13.19 -2.47
N ASN A 108 -3.72 12.12 -3.25
CA ASN A 108 -4.44 10.88 -2.96
C ASN A 108 -3.44 9.73 -3.03
N SER A 109 -3.94 8.50 -3.03
CA SER A 109 -3.22 7.24 -3.15
C SER A 109 -2.10 7.24 -4.20
N GLY A 110 -1.07 6.45 -3.93
CA GLY A 110 0.03 6.24 -4.86
C GLY A 110 -0.41 5.38 -6.04
N ILE A 111 -0.79 4.13 -5.76
CA ILE A 111 -1.26 3.18 -6.79
C ILE A 111 -2.68 2.74 -6.45
N SER A 112 -3.58 2.72 -7.42
CA SER A 112 -4.95 2.19 -7.29
C SER A 112 -5.23 1.19 -8.41
N VAL A 113 -5.59 -0.05 -8.05
CA VAL A 113 -5.90 -1.10 -9.05
C VAL A 113 -7.18 -1.87 -8.72
N GLY A 114 -7.94 -2.19 -9.75
CA GLY A 114 -9.29 -2.74 -9.61
C GLY A 114 -10.35 -1.65 -9.50
N LEU A 115 -11.62 -2.03 -9.67
CA LEU A 115 -12.73 -1.09 -9.80
C LEU A 115 -14.05 -1.62 -9.22
N GLU A 116 -14.23 -2.94 -9.23
CA GLU A 116 -15.52 -3.56 -8.94
C GLU A 116 -15.76 -3.65 -7.43
N LEU A 117 -16.92 -3.16 -6.99
CA LEU A 117 -17.32 -3.22 -5.59
C LEU A 117 -17.76 -4.65 -5.21
N GLY A 118 -17.21 -5.13 -4.11
CA GLY A 118 -17.50 -6.45 -3.55
C GLY A 118 -17.04 -7.59 -4.47
N TYR A 119 -17.84 -8.65 -4.56
CA TYR A 119 -17.50 -9.88 -5.28
C TYR A 119 -18.06 -9.97 -6.70
N LYS A 120 -18.33 -8.82 -7.34
CA LYS A 120 -18.77 -8.80 -8.74
C LYS A 120 -17.68 -9.33 -9.66
N GLU A 121 -18.09 -9.73 -10.86
CA GLU A 121 -17.16 -10.12 -11.91
C GLU A 121 -16.15 -9.00 -12.15
N SER A 122 -14.86 -9.33 -11.98
CA SER A 122 -13.78 -8.37 -12.15
C SER A 122 -13.21 -8.41 -13.55
N TYR A 123 -12.90 -7.22 -14.07
CA TYR A 123 -12.24 -7.01 -15.35
C TYR A 123 -10.76 -6.63 -15.18
N THR A 124 -10.22 -6.78 -13.97
CA THR A 124 -8.83 -6.48 -13.62
C THR A 124 -8.17 -7.72 -13.03
N SER A 125 -7.08 -8.19 -13.63
CA SER A 125 -6.36 -9.40 -13.20
C SER A 125 -4.89 -9.37 -13.62
N ASN A 126 -4.08 -10.23 -13.01
CA ASN A 126 -2.65 -10.36 -13.33
C ASN A 126 -1.88 -9.03 -13.23
N ILE A 127 -2.06 -8.31 -12.13
CA ILE A 127 -1.33 -7.06 -11.87
C ILE A 127 -0.11 -7.33 -11.00
N ILE A 128 1.07 -6.93 -11.46
CA ILE A 128 2.30 -7.00 -10.67
C ILE A 128 2.69 -5.59 -10.24
N ILE A 129 2.63 -5.32 -8.94
CA ILE A 129 3.10 -4.06 -8.34
C ILE A 129 4.37 -4.38 -7.56
N GLN A 130 5.54 -4.11 -8.14
CA GLN A 130 6.81 -4.63 -7.63
C GLN A 130 7.91 -3.59 -7.46
N ASN A 131 8.65 -3.61 -6.34
CA ASN A 131 9.85 -2.80 -6.10
C ASN A 131 9.65 -1.27 -6.31
N ASN A 132 8.42 -0.78 -6.14
CA ASN A 132 8.15 0.64 -6.20
C ASN A 132 8.57 1.30 -4.89
N TYR A 133 9.10 2.52 -4.98
CA TYR A 133 9.30 3.37 -3.82
C TYR A 133 8.20 4.42 -3.80
N ILE A 134 7.31 4.34 -2.81
CA ILE A 134 6.10 5.14 -2.69
C ILE A 134 6.22 5.97 -1.42
N TYR A 135 6.22 7.30 -1.51
CA TYR A 135 6.42 8.12 -0.32
C TYR A 135 5.72 9.48 -0.33
N ASN A 136 5.42 10.00 0.85
CA ASN A 136 4.76 11.31 1.04
C ASN A 136 3.42 11.37 0.28
N ILE A 137 2.57 10.39 0.53
CA ILE A 137 1.28 10.20 -0.13
C ILE A 137 0.16 10.83 0.69
N GLY A 138 -0.81 11.41 0.00
CA GLY A 138 -2.01 12.02 0.56
C GLY A 138 -1.84 13.49 0.99
N GLN A 139 -0.63 13.89 1.38
CA GLN A 139 -0.24 15.29 1.62
C GLN A 139 -1.20 16.04 2.57
N HIS A 140 -1.86 15.32 3.48
CA HIS A 140 -2.86 15.87 4.40
C HIS A 140 -4.07 16.55 3.72
N ILE A 141 -4.46 16.13 2.51
CA ILE A 141 -5.54 16.77 1.75
C ILE A 141 -6.86 16.00 1.78
N LEU A 142 -6.84 14.70 1.49
CA LEU A 142 -8.02 13.84 1.45
C LEU A 142 -7.94 12.76 2.53
N CYS A 143 -9.06 12.07 2.76
CA CYS A 143 -9.16 10.85 3.56
C CYS A 143 -9.43 9.64 2.65
N ASP A 144 -9.46 8.44 3.23
CA ASP A 144 -9.82 7.17 2.58
C ASP A 144 -8.90 6.84 1.39
N GLN A 145 -7.65 6.52 1.72
CA GLN A 145 -6.59 6.35 0.74
C GLN A 145 -5.52 5.35 1.20
N GLY A 146 -4.73 4.87 0.24
CA GLY A 146 -3.62 3.96 0.49
C GLY A 146 -2.33 4.38 -0.23
N GLY A 147 -1.18 4.02 0.30
CA GLY A 147 0.05 4.00 -0.52
C GLY A 147 -0.15 3.12 -1.76
N ILE A 148 -0.68 1.92 -1.53
CA ILE A 148 -1.26 1.03 -2.55
C ILE A 148 -2.69 0.70 -2.14
N TYR A 149 -3.62 0.89 -3.06
CA TYR A 149 -5.05 0.64 -2.91
C TYR A 149 -5.51 -0.42 -3.93
N THR A 150 -6.37 -1.34 -3.49
CA THR A 150 -7.00 -2.33 -4.38
C THR A 150 -8.49 -2.46 -4.14
N LEU A 151 -9.24 -2.85 -5.19
CA LEU A 151 -10.69 -3.03 -5.13
C LEU A 151 -11.17 -4.24 -5.95
N GLY A 152 -12.03 -5.07 -5.37
CA GLY A 152 -12.65 -6.23 -6.04
C GLY A 152 -11.73 -7.45 -6.25
N ILE A 153 -12.29 -8.52 -6.81
CA ILE A 153 -11.59 -9.80 -7.02
C ILE A 153 -10.45 -9.63 -8.05
N GLN A 154 -9.21 -9.96 -7.71
CA GLN A 154 -8.05 -9.70 -8.57
C GLN A 154 -7.07 -10.89 -8.61
N PRO A 155 -7.45 -12.01 -9.27
CA PRO A 155 -6.60 -13.18 -9.37
C PRO A 155 -5.31 -12.87 -10.12
N GLY A 156 -4.21 -13.48 -9.67
CA GLY A 156 -2.89 -13.27 -10.26
C GLY A 156 -2.25 -11.93 -9.88
N THR A 157 -2.89 -11.12 -9.04
CA THR A 157 -2.33 -9.85 -8.57
C THR A 157 -1.36 -10.06 -7.41
N ILE A 158 -0.18 -9.44 -7.52
CA ILE A 158 0.92 -9.55 -6.57
C ILE A 158 1.43 -8.13 -6.25
N ILE A 159 1.52 -7.82 -4.96
CA ILE A 159 2.11 -6.60 -4.40
C ILE A 159 3.39 -7.02 -3.69
N ASP A 160 4.55 -6.86 -4.34
CA ASP A 160 5.80 -7.47 -3.91
C ASP A 160 6.98 -6.49 -3.78
N GLY A 161 7.74 -6.54 -2.68
CA GLY A 161 9.02 -5.82 -2.62
C GLY A 161 8.93 -4.29 -2.59
N ASN A 162 7.74 -3.72 -2.42
CA ASN A 162 7.55 -2.27 -2.41
C ASN A 162 8.02 -1.67 -1.08
N VAL A 163 8.49 -0.43 -1.13
CA VAL A 163 8.75 0.38 0.06
C VAL A 163 7.76 1.54 0.07
N ILE A 164 6.94 1.60 1.11
CA ILE A 164 5.89 2.60 1.28
C ILE A 164 6.18 3.37 2.57
N LYS A 165 6.38 4.69 2.49
CA LYS A 165 6.55 5.51 3.69
C LYS A 165 5.73 6.79 3.68
N ASN A 166 5.43 7.34 4.85
CA ASN A 166 4.81 8.65 5.00
C ASN A 166 3.48 8.75 4.24
N VAL A 167 2.47 7.99 4.71
CA VAL A 167 1.12 8.00 4.14
C VAL A 167 0.17 8.72 5.10
N PHE A 168 -0.30 9.90 4.70
CA PHE A 168 -1.04 10.81 5.56
C PHE A 168 -2.24 11.46 4.88
N SER A 169 -3.33 11.58 5.63
CA SER A 169 -4.60 12.16 5.19
C SER A 169 -4.88 13.46 5.95
N TYR A 170 -5.91 14.17 5.51
CA TYR A 170 -6.41 15.35 6.22
C TYR A 170 -6.81 15.05 7.66
N ALA A 171 -7.48 13.92 7.90
CA ALA A 171 -8.01 13.59 9.21
C ALA A 171 -7.96 12.09 9.54
N ILE A 172 -8.71 11.26 8.80
CA ILE A 172 -8.92 9.83 9.11
C ILE A 172 -8.74 8.96 7.88
N PHE A 173 -8.61 7.64 8.07
CA PHE A 173 -8.57 6.63 6.99
C PHE A 173 -7.38 6.78 6.01
N MET A 174 -6.17 6.44 6.47
CA MET A 174 -4.96 6.41 5.65
C MET A 174 -4.08 5.20 5.93
N TRP A 175 -3.91 4.35 4.93
CA TRP A 175 -3.24 3.08 5.14
C TRP A 175 -2.02 2.93 4.23
N GLY A 176 -1.05 2.14 4.66
CA GLY A 176 0.09 1.83 3.80
C GLY A 176 -0.33 1.00 2.60
N ILE A 177 -0.84 -0.19 2.88
CA ILE A 177 -1.51 -1.07 1.90
C ILE A 177 -2.96 -1.21 2.31
N TYR A 178 -3.86 -0.85 1.39
CA TYR A 178 -5.30 -0.85 1.58
C TYR A 178 -5.96 -1.81 0.60
N LEU A 179 -6.40 -2.96 1.12
CA LEU A 179 -7.23 -3.92 0.40
C LEU A 179 -8.71 -3.62 0.66
N ASP A 180 -9.31 -2.77 -0.17
CA ASP A 180 -10.69 -2.32 0.00
C ASP A 180 -11.70 -3.35 -0.55
N GLU A 181 -12.97 -2.96 -0.57
CA GLU A 181 -14.18 -3.70 -0.85
C GLU A 181 -14.01 -4.90 -1.80
N GLY A 182 -14.08 -6.11 -1.25
CA GLY A 182 -14.06 -7.36 -2.03
C GLY A 182 -12.69 -7.74 -2.61
N THR A 183 -11.62 -7.04 -2.24
CA THR A 183 -10.25 -7.41 -2.66
C THR A 183 -9.98 -8.86 -2.33
N SER A 184 -9.71 -9.68 -3.35
CA SER A 184 -9.59 -11.12 -3.18
C SER A 184 -8.53 -11.73 -4.07
N GLN A 185 -7.90 -12.81 -3.57
CA GLN A 185 -6.87 -13.58 -4.27
C GLN A 185 -5.60 -12.78 -4.59
N VAL A 186 -5.29 -11.79 -3.75
CA VAL A 186 -4.09 -10.96 -3.84
C VAL A 186 -3.00 -11.52 -2.93
N ILE A 187 -1.76 -11.53 -3.42
CA ILE A 187 -0.56 -11.81 -2.61
C ILE A 187 0.13 -10.49 -2.29
N VAL A 188 0.32 -10.20 -1.01
CA VAL A 188 1.08 -9.06 -0.50
C VAL A 188 2.34 -9.60 0.17
N SER A 189 3.49 -9.43 -0.48
CA SER A 189 4.74 -10.03 -0.02
C SER A 189 5.94 -9.10 0.00
N ASN A 190 6.87 -9.32 0.93
CA ASN A 190 8.18 -8.65 0.91
C ASN A 190 8.12 -7.11 0.91
N ASN A 191 7.01 -6.51 1.34
CA ASN A 191 6.88 -5.05 1.38
C ASN A 191 7.43 -4.51 2.70
N ILE A 192 7.97 -3.30 2.67
CA ILE A 192 8.31 -2.52 3.85
C ILE A 192 7.40 -1.32 3.88
N VAL A 193 6.58 -1.22 4.90
CA VAL A 193 5.60 -0.15 5.07
C VAL A 193 5.86 0.52 6.41
N TYR A 194 6.04 1.84 6.40
CA TYR A 194 6.23 2.57 7.64
C TYR A 194 5.76 4.02 7.62
N ASN A 195 5.65 4.64 8.80
CA ASN A 195 5.14 5.99 8.95
C ASN A 195 3.77 6.14 8.29
N THR A 196 2.79 5.39 8.79
CA THR A 196 1.41 5.49 8.33
C THR A 196 0.58 6.15 9.42
N GLY A 197 -0.22 7.15 9.05
CA GLY A 197 -1.07 7.84 10.02
C GLY A 197 -2.01 6.88 10.76
N TRP A 198 -2.56 5.88 10.05
CA TRP A 198 -3.38 4.79 10.59
C TRP A 198 -2.62 3.45 10.39
N ALA A 199 -3.32 2.32 10.27
CA ALA A 199 -2.70 1.02 10.08
C ALA A 199 -1.79 0.96 8.85
N SER A 200 -0.69 0.24 8.98
CA SER A 200 0.22 -0.01 7.85
C SER A 200 -0.40 -1.00 6.85
N PHE A 201 -1.28 -1.88 7.32
CA PHE A 201 -2.13 -2.70 6.47
C PHE A 201 -3.58 -2.63 6.93
N PHE A 202 -4.47 -2.36 5.99
CA PHE A 202 -5.91 -2.43 6.22
C PHE A 202 -6.57 -3.26 5.13
N GLN A 203 -7.48 -4.15 5.55
CA GLN A 203 -8.43 -4.78 4.65
C GLN A 203 -9.84 -4.43 5.09
N HIS A 204 -10.66 -3.86 4.21
CA HIS A 204 -12.06 -3.60 4.52
C HIS A 204 -12.82 -4.93 4.62
N TYR A 205 -12.99 -5.62 3.48
CA TYR A 205 -13.44 -7.01 3.41
C TYR A 205 -12.97 -7.65 2.10
N GLY A 206 -12.93 -8.98 2.06
CA GLY A 206 -12.28 -9.70 0.97
C GLY A 206 -12.06 -11.18 1.27
N ALA A 207 -11.56 -11.92 0.28
CA ALA A 207 -11.41 -13.37 0.38
C ALA A 207 -10.04 -13.88 -0.09
N ASN A 208 -9.46 -14.80 0.69
CA ASN A 208 -8.29 -15.60 0.32
C ASN A 208 -7.06 -14.76 -0.09
N ASN A 209 -6.83 -13.61 0.56
CA ASN A 209 -5.59 -12.85 0.37
C ASN A 209 -4.46 -13.47 1.21
N THR A 210 -3.22 -13.35 0.75
CA THR A 210 -2.04 -13.86 1.47
C THR A 210 -1.11 -12.71 1.79
N ILE A 211 -0.86 -12.47 3.07
CA ILE A 211 0.01 -11.40 3.57
C ILE A 211 1.25 -12.06 4.19
N ILE A 212 2.38 -11.98 3.50
CA ILE A 212 3.55 -12.80 3.84
C ILE A 212 4.89 -12.09 3.74
N ASN A 213 5.75 -12.25 4.73
CA ASN A 213 7.13 -11.73 4.67
C ASN A 213 7.23 -10.20 4.53
N ASN A 214 6.28 -9.45 5.07
CA ASN A 214 6.30 -8.00 5.07
C ASN A 214 6.86 -7.46 6.39
N VAL A 215 7.38 -6.23 6.36
CA VAL A 215 7.63 -5.43 7.54
C VAL A 215 6.61 -4.28 7.58
N PHE A 216 5.83 -4.23 8.65
CA PHE A 216 4.95 -3.12 8.96
C PHE A 216 5.51 -2.44 10.21
N ALA A 217 5.91 -1.19 10.12
CA ALA A 217 6.61 -0.50 11.20
C ALA A 217 6.05 0.90 11.40
N ARG A 218 6.01 1.42 12.64
CA ARG A 218 5.63 2.83 12.87
C ARG A 218 4.26 3.17 12.23
N ALA A 219 3.25 2.35 12.52
CA ALA A 219 1.86 2.64 12.16
C ALA A 219 1.20 3.51 13.24
N SER A 220 0.03 4.06 12.93
CA SER A 220 -0.78 4.83 13.89
C SER A 220 -0.03 6.00 14.53
N VAL A 221 0.83 6.68 13.75
CA VAL A 221 1.68 7.77 14.28
C VAL A 221 0.91 9.07 14.54
N ASN A 222 -0.26 9.24 13.93
CA ASN A 222 -1.09 10.41 14.15
C ASN A 222 -2.10 10.14 15.27
N PRO A 223 -2.36 11.09 16.18
CA PRO A 223 -3.51 11.02 17.06
C PRO A 223 -4.81 11.26 16.27
N ALA A 224 -5.95 10.92 16.88
CA ALA A 224 -7.25 11.38 16.37
C ALA A 224 -7.25 12.93 16.27
N PRO A 225 -7.67 13.51 15.14
CA PRO A 225 -7.57 14.96 14.91
C PRO A 225 -8.55 15.75 15.78
N HIS A 226 -9.72 15.18 16.06
CA HIS A 226 -10.68 15.72 17.03
C HIS A 226 -11.10 14.66 18.08
N PRO A 227 -11.53 15.09 19.28
CA PRO A 227 -11.94 14.17 20.35
C PRO A 227 -13.09 13.22 20.00
N ASP A 228 -13.91 13.60 19.00
CA ASP A 228 -15.06 12.81 18.54
C ASP A 228 -14.71 11.91 17.32
N ASP A 229 -13.51 12.06 16.76
CA ASP A 229 -13.04 11.22 15.66
C ASP A 229 -12.62 9.85 16.18
N THR A 230 -12.61 8.87 15.26
CA THR A 230 -12.17 7.52 15.61
C THR A 230 -10.66 7.50 15.84
N ASP A 231 -10.23 6.79 16.87
CA ASP A 231 -8.83 6.53 17.11
C ASP A 231 -8.19 5.75 15.93
N PRO A 232 -6.87 5.88 15.74
CA PRO A 232 -6.13 5.08 14.76
C PRO A 232 -6.31 3.57 14.95
N ASP A 233 -6.22 2.84 13.84
CA ASP A 233 -6.54 1.40 13.71
C ASP A 233 -5.54 0.42 14.37
N GLY A 234 -4.46 0.91 14.97
CA GLY A 234 -3.32 0.08 15.35
C GLY A 234 -2.43 -0.26 14.16
N ASP A 235 -1.67 -1.35 14.23
CA ASP A 235 -0.73 -1.72 13.16
C ASP A 235 -1.42 -2.36 11.94
N ILE A 236 -2.35 -3.29 12.19
CA ILE A 236 -3.05 -4.11 11.19
C ILE A 236 -4.55 -4.14 11.52
N HIS A 237 -5.41 -3.86 10.53
CA HIS A 237 -6.86 -3.88 10.75
C HIS A 237 -7.65 -4.59 9.64
N ILE A 238 -8.63 -5.42 10.04
CA ILE A 238 -9.63 -6.02 9.15
C ILE A 238 -11.04 -5.54 9.53
N GLY A 239 -11.65 -4.75 8.64
CA GLY A 239 -12.86 -3.98 8.93
C GLY A 239 -14.13 -4.81 9.10
N LEU A 240 -14.36 -5.84 8.29
CA LEU A 240 -15.59 -6.65 8.33
C LEU A 240 -15.31 -8.15 8.29
N ALA A 241 -16.21 -8.89 8.93
CA ALA A 241 -16.20 -10.36 8.98
C ALA A 241 -17.13 -10.96 7.92
N GLU A 242 -16.68 -12.06 7.32
CA GLU A 242 -17.43 -12.84 6.34
C GLU A 242 -17.26 -14.33 6.61
N ASN A 243 -18.11 -15.15 5.99
CA ASN A 243 -18.16 -16.60 6.26
C ASN A 243 -17.15 -17.40 5.42
N HIS A 244 -15.96 -16.84 5.21
CA HIS A 244 -14.82 -17.44 4.51
C HIS A 244 -13.51 -16.83 5.00
N THR A 245 -12.38 -17.42 4.63
CA THR A 245 -11.07 -16.88 4.98
C THR A 245 -10.86 -15.52 4.33
N SER A 246 -10.56 -14.52 5.16
CA SER A 246 -10.29 -13.14 4.77
C SER A 246 -8.85 -13.01 4.28
N ILE A 247 -7.90 -13.21 5.19
CA ILE A 247 -6.46 -13.23 4.90
C ILE A 247 -5.79 -14.44 5.55
N THR A 248 -4.67 -14.87 4.99
CA THR A 248 -3.65 -15.65 5.71
C THR A 248 -2.46 -14.74 5.99
N PHE A 249 -2.10 -14.55 7.27
CA PHE A 249 -1.07 -13.62 7.70
C PHE A 249 0.12 -14.37 8.30
N THR A 250 1.24 -14.43 7.60
CA THR A 250 2.35 -15.27 8.02
C THR A 250 3.74 -14.69 7.77
N ARG A 251 4.69 -14.98 8.68
CA ARG A 251 6.07 -14.53 8.54
C ARG A 251 6.22 -13.02 8.38
N ASN A 252 5.34 -12.22 8.94
CA ASN A 252 5.49 -10.77 8.92
C ASN A 252 6.18 -10.28 10.19
N ILE A 253 6.81 -9.11 10.11
CA ILE A 253 7.34 -8.39 11.26
C ILE A 253 6.47 -7.16 11.48
N ILE A 254 5.94 -7.01 12.69
CA ILE A 254 5.35 -5.76 13.17
C ILE A 254 6.34 -5.08 14.10
N TYR A 255 6.83 -3.91 13.71
CA TYR A 255 7.69 -3.05 14.52
C TYR A 255 6.88 -1.83 14.99
N ASP A 256 6.12 -2.06 16.05
CA ASP A 256 5.26 -1.07 16.68
C ASP A 256 6.12 -0.05 17.44
N THR A 257 5.84 1.24 17.28
CA THR A 257 6.56 2.32 18.00
C THR A 257 5.65 3.20 18.83
N PHE A 258 4.42 2.76 19.09
CA PHE A 258 3.50 3.49 19.95
C PHE A 258 4.08 3.62 21.36
N GLN A 259 3.89 4.79 21.96
CA GLN A 259 4.35 5.10 23.32
C GLN A 259 3.14 5.39 24.21
N GLY A 260 2.59 4.32 24.77
CA GLY A 260 1.52 4.39 25.75
C GLY A 260 1.34 3.05 26.46
N GLU A 261 0.27 2.92 27.23
CA GLU A 261 0.04 1.71 28.04
C GLU A 261 -0.19 0.47 27.17
N LYS A 262 -1.02 0.61 26.12
CA LYS A 262 -1.46 -0.47 25.26
C LYS A 262 -1.66 0.01 23.82
N HIS A 263 -1.37 -0.85 22.86
CA HIS A 263 -1.60 -0.59 21.43
C HIS A 263 -2.07 -1.86 20.72
N SER A 264 -2.89 -1.68 19.69
CA SER A 264 -3.48 -2.76 18.92
C SER A 264 -2.51 -3.18 17.81
N VAL A 265 -1.95 -4.38 17.89
CA VAL A 265 -1.20 -4.95 16.76
C VAL A 265 -2.15 -5.43 15.68
N TYR A 266 -3.24 -6.06 16.11
CA TYR A 266 -4.26 -6.59 15.22
C TYR A 266 -5.64 -6.20 15.76
N LEU A 267 -6.36 -5.38 14.99
CA LEU A 267 -7.76 -5.03 15.20
C LEU A 267 -8.63 -5.75 14.16
N SER A 268 -9.81 -6.20 14.57
CA SER A 268 -10.76 -6.76 13.62
C SER A 268 -12.20 -6.62 14.09
N SER A 269 -13.14 -6.65 13.14
CA SER A 269 -14.52 -7.01 13.45
C SER A 269 -14.62 -8.39 14.13
N PRO A 270 -15.64 -8.64 14.97
CA PRO A 270 -15.89 -9.97 15.54
C PRO A 270 -16.12 -11.03 14.45
N ASN A 271 -15.61 -12.25 14.68
CA ASN A 271 -15.77 -13.42 13.81
C ASN A 271 -15.03 -13.37 12.45
N VAL A 272 -14.10 -12.44 12.25
CA VAL A 272 -13.19 -12.49 11.08
C VAL A 272 -12.41 -13.80 11.09
N ILE A 273 -12.41 -14.51 9.95
CA ILE A 273 -11.62 -15.73 9.74
C ILE A 273 -10.28 -15.32 9.10
N ALA A 274 -9.25 -15.14 9.93
CA ALA A 274 -7.91 -14.81 9.49
C ALA A 274 -6.88 -15.67 10.27
N PRO A 275 -6.25 -16.68 9.65
CA PRO A 275 -5.17 -17.42 10.28
C PRO A 275 -3.88 -16.61 10.35
N PHE A 276 -3.28 -16.57 11.54
CA PHE A 276 -1.97 -15.97 11.78
C PHE A 276 -0.95 -17.05 12.17
N ASN A 277 0.27 -16.98 11.62
CA ASN A 277 1.35 -17.91 11.99
C ASN A 277 2.77 -17.38 11.69
N ASP A 278 3.77 -17.75 12.50
CA ASP A 278 5.21 -17.47 12.29
C ASP A 278 5.58 -15.98 12.19
N ASN A 279 4.83 -15.11 12.84
CA ASN A 279 5.04 -13.66 12.88
C ASN A 279 5.94 -13.23 14.05
N VAL A 280 6.55 -12.05 13.91
CA VAL A 280 7.29 -11.37 14.98
C VAL A 280 6.64 -10.04 15.28
N TYR A 281 6.35 -9.78 16.54
CA TYR A 281 5.83 -8.51 17.03
C TYR A 281 6.84 -7.88 17.99
N TYR A 282 7.06 -6.59 17.87
CA TYR A 282 7.98 -5.90 18.76
C TYR A 282 7.59 -4.45 18.94
N ASN A 283 7.61 -4.02 20.20
CA ASN A 283 7.60 -2.61 20.54
C ASN A 283 8.84 -2.30 21.40
N PRO A 284 9.72 -1.38 20.98
CA PRO A 284 10.98 -1.09 21.67
C PRO A 284 10.79 -0.30 22.98
N TYR A 285 9.59 0.22 23.21
CA TYR A 285 9.23 1.02 24.40
C TYR A 285 8.50 0.20 25.47
N GLY A 286 8.26 -1.09 25.21
CA GLY A 286 7.61 -1.99 26.17
C GLY A 286 6.10 -1.78 26.31
N THR A 287 5.46 -1.13 25.34
CA THR A 287 3.99 -1.02 25.28
C THR A 287 3.35 -2.41 25.18
N SER A 288 2.23 -2.60 25.89
CA SER A 288 1.49 -3.85 25.85
C SER A 288 0.75 -4.01 24.52
N LEU A 289 1.03 -5.09 23.80
CA LEU A 289 0.45 -5.36 22.49
C LEU A 289 -0.85 -6.17 22.61
N LEU A 290 -1.89 -5.73 21.92
CA LEU A 290 -3.24 -6.31 21.92
C LEU A 290 -3.64 -6.90 20.57
N PHE A 291 -4.49 -7.93 20.62
CA PHE A 291 -4.82 -8.74 19.45
C PHE A 291 -6.31 -9.08 19.36
N GLY A 292 -6.82 -9.03 18.13
CA GLY A 292 -8.14 -9.51 17.72
C GLY A 292 -9.30 -8.60 18.17
N SER A 293 -10.52 -8.96 17.80
CA SER A 293 -11.73 -8.17 18.11
C SER A 293 -11.96 -7.91 19.61
N GLN A 294 -11.47 -8.78 20.49
CA GLN A 294 -11.59 -8.64 21.94
C GLN A 294 -10.42 -7.86 22.57
N GLN A 295 -9.42 -7.47 21.79
CA GLN A 295 -8.26 -6.69 22.24
C GLN A 295 -7.58 -7.32 23.47
N VAL A 296 -7.25 -8.60 23.36
CA VAL A 296 -6.65 -9.40 24.44
C VAL A 296 -5.12 -9.43 24.30
N SER A 297 -4.43 -9.85 25.37
CA SER A 297 -2.98 -10.06 25.32
C SER A 297 -2.59 -11.20 24.37
N PHE A 298 -1.34 -11.21 23.90
CA PHE A 298 -0.84 -12.24 23.00
C PHE A 298 -1.04 -13.67 23.54
N THR A 299 -0.75 -13.91 24.82
CA THR A 299 -0.95 -15.22 25.45
C THR A 299 -2.42 -15.66 25.46
N GLU A 300 -3.35 -14.74 25.71
CA GLU A 300 -4.79 -15.07 25.64
C GLU A 300 -5.24 -15.31 24.20
N TRP A 301 -4.70 -14.56 23.24
CA TRP A 301 -4.98 -14.78 21.83
C TRP A 301 -4.49 -16.15 21.37
N GLN A 302 -3.29 -16.57 21.78
CA GLN A 302 -2.74 -17.90 21.51
C GLN A 302 -3.61 -19.05 22.04
N LYS A 303 -4.25 -18.88 23.20
CA LYS A 303 -5.20 -19.86 23.75
C LYS A 303 -6.43 -20.09 22.85
N THR A 304 -6.75 -19.15 21.97
CA THR A 304 -7.83 -19.33 20.96
C THR A 304 -7.41 -20.21 19.79
N GLY A 305 -6.14 -20.63 19.73
CA GLY A 305 -5.56 -21.42 18.64
C GLY A 305 -4.86 -20.58 17.58
N GLN A 306 -4.91 -19.25 17.68
CA GLN A 306 -4.28 -18.32 16.75
C GLN A 306 -2.78 -18.16 17.04
N ASP A 307 -1.96 -18.09 15.99
CA ASP A 307 -0.62 -17.51 16.05
C ASP A 307 0.36 -18.15 17.07
N ASN A 308 0.19 -19.46 17.32
CA ASN A 308 0.95 -20.19 18.34
C ASN A 308 2.45 -20.35 18.05
N ASN A 309 2.88 -20.19 16.80
CA ASN A 309 4.31 -20.27 16.43
C ASN A 309 4.98 -18.89 16.39
N SER A 310 4.24 -17.83 16.67
CA SER A 310 4.73 -16.45 16.62
C SER A 310 5.31 -16.00 17.96
N VAL A 311 6.07 -14.91 17.94
CA VAL A 311 6.77 -14.41 19.14
C VAL A 311 6.66 -12.89 19.28
N ILE A 312 6.63 -12.42 20.52
CA ILE A 312 6.96 -11.02 20.85
C ILE A 312 8.45 -10.96 21.18
N ALA A 313 9.26 -10.41 20.28
CA ALA A 313 10.71 -10.32 20.43
C ALA A 313 11.31 -9.30 19.45
N ASP A 314 12.45 -8.69 19.81
CA ASP A 314 13.20 -7.81 18.92
C ASP A 314 13.57 -8.57 17.63
N PRO A 315 13.16 -8.11 16.44
CA PRO A 315 13.49 -8.76 15.17
C PRO A 315 15.00 -8.75 14.85
N LEU A 316 15.78 -7.91 15.56
CA LEU A 316 17.21 -7.74 15.39
C LEU A 316 17.58 -7.27 13.97
N PHE A 317 16.98 -6.15 13.55
CA PHE A 317 17.38 -5.48 12.32
C PHE A 317 18.88 -5.16 12.33
N ILE A 318 19.54 -5.37 11.19
CA ILE A 318 20.96 -5.02 10.98
C ILE A 318 21.09 -3.55 10.58
N GLY A 319 20.09 -3.03 9.86
CA GLY A 319 19.99 -1.63 9.49
C GLY A 319 19.78 -0.72 10.69
N ASP A 320 20.11 0.57 10.52
CA ASP A 320 19.83 1.57 11.55
C ASP A 320 18.31 1.85 11.63
N VAL A 321 17.67 1.33 12.68
CA VAL A 321 16.24 1.51 12.94
C VAL A 321 15.85 2.97 13.17
N ASN A 322 16.78 3.84 13.61
CA ASN A 322 16.52 5.28 13.73
C ASN A 322 16.48 5.98 12.37
N GLN A 323 16.97 5.30 11.33
CA GLN A 323 16.88 5.72 9.93
C GLN A 323 15.81 4.94 9.17
N CYS A 324 14.97 4.17 9.87
CA CYS A 324 13.91 3.33 9.31
C CYS A 324 14.43 2.28 8.31
N ASP A 325 15.64 1.77 8.56
CA ASP A 325 16.28 0.75 7.74
C ASP A 325 15.83 -0.66 8.17
N PHE A 326 14.67 -1.08 7.67
CA PHE A 326 14.01 -2.34 8.06
C PHE A 326 14.21 -3.51 7.07
N PHE A 327 15.25 -3.47 6.24
CA PHE A 327 15.39 -4.41 5.11
C PHE A 327 15.96 -5.78 5.50
N THR A 328 16.84 -5.80 6.50
CA THR A 328 17.63 -6.98 6.81
C THR A 328 17.65 -7.25 8.30
N ILE A 329 17.46 -8.52 8.65
CA ILE A 329 17.54 -9.02 10.02
C ILE A 329 18.79 -9.89 10.20
N ARG A 330 19.21 -10.04 11.45
CA ARG A 330 20.25 -11.00 11.82
C ARG A 330 19.77 -12.43 11.56
N SER A 331 20.65 -13.26 10.98
CA SER A 331 20.36 -14.65 10.63
C SER A 331 20.13 -15.56 11.85
N ASP A 332 20.58 -15.16 13.04
CA ASP A 332 20.34 -15.85 14.32
C ASP A 332 19.13 -15.30 15.10
N GLY A 333 18.47 -14.28 14.55
CA GLY A 333 17.33 -13.60 15.17
C GLY A 333 16.02 -14.38 15.13
N PRO A 334 14.99 -13.92 15.88
CA PRO A 334 13.72 -14.62 15.99
C PRO A 334 12.99 -14.70 14.64
N ALA A 335 12.95 -13.61 13.88
CA ALA A 335 12.30 -13.58 12.57
C ALA A 335 12.93 -14.58 11.59
N ALA A 336 14.27 -14.70 11.58
CA ALA A 336 14.98 -15.66 10.73
C ALA A 336 14.63 -17.12 11.09
N LYS A 337 14.47 -17.44 12.39
CA LYS A 337 14.06 -18.78 12.85
C LYS A 337 12.64 -19.14 12.43
N LEU A 338 11.77 -18.14 12.29
CA LEU A 338 10.40 -18.28 11.78
C LEU A 338 10.33 -18.25 10.24
N GLY A 339 11.48 -18.17 9.57
CA GLY A 339 11.57 -18.25 8.11
C GLY A 339 11.31 -16.93 7.38
N PHE A 340 11.41 -15.79 8.07
CA PHE A 340 11.46 -14.48 7.43
C PHE A 340 12.69 -14.38 6.52
N ALA A 341 12.48 -13.96 5.29
CA ALA A 341 13.52 -13.70 4.30
C ALA A 341 13.80 -12.19 4.22
N ASN A 342 15.09 -11.83 4.21
CA ASN A 342 15.50 -10.44 4.03
C ASN A 342 14.92 -9.84 2.74
N ILE A 343 14.49 -8.58 2.83
CA ILE A 343 13.92 -7.84 1.70
C ILE A 343 15.04 -7.07 1.02
N THR A 344 15.02 -7.03 -0.32
CA THR A 344 16.06 -6.31 -1.08
C THR A 344 15.90 -4.81 -0.89
N LYS A 345 16.98 -4.15 -0.44
CA LYS A 345 17.00 -2.69 -0.33
C LYS A 345 16.96 -2.04 -1.71
N LEU A 346 15.94 -1.21 -1.95
CA LEU A 346 15.80 -0.47 -3.19
C LEU A 346 16.90 0.59 -3.30
N SER A 347 17.56 0.69 -4.45
CA SER A 347 18.63 1.67 -4.66
C SER A 347 18.18 3.14 -4.58
N LYS A 348 16.87 3.37 -4.76
CA LYS A 348 16.23 4.70 -4.70
C LYS A 348 15.68 5.05 -3.31
N TRP A 349 15.69 4.10 -2.37
CA TRP A 349 15.21 4.35 -1.01
C TRP A 349 16.07 5.41 -0.33
N THR A 350 15.41 6.30 0.42
CA THR A 350 16.08 7.33 1.22
C THR A 350 15.88 7.06 2.71
N PRO A 351 16.95 7.13 3.52
CA PRO A 351 16.87 6.94 4.97
C PRO A 351 16.06 8.05 5.63
N GLY A 352 15.60 7.78 6.85
CA GLY A 352 14.89 8.73 7.69
C GLY A 352 13.52 8.22 8.12
N CYS A 353 13.20 8.50 9.39
CA CYS A 353 11.91 8.21 10.01
C CYS A 353 11.02 9.45 10.12
N ASP A 354 11.44 10.59 9.56
CA ASP A 354 10.67 11.81 9.63
C ASP A 354 9.36 11.69 8.84
N GLU A 355 8.28 12.12 9.49
CA GLU A 355 6.92 12.03 8.96
C GLU A 355 6.60 13.19 8.00
N ASN A 356 7.42 14.24 8.03
CA ASN A 356 7.34 15.37 7.10
C ASN A 356 8.68 15.52 6.38
N ASP A 357 8.64 15.82 5.08
CA ASP A 357 9.83 16.42 4.44
C ASP A 357 9.96 17.83 5.03
N GLU A 358 11.05 18.12 5.76
CA GLU A 358 11.38 19.48 6.24
C GLU A 358 11.64 20.49 5.09
N ASN A 359 11.48 20.08 3.83
CA ASN A 359 11.70 20.94 2.67
C ASN A 359 10.46 21.77 2.34
N ASP A 360 10.52 23.02 2.82
CA ASP A 360 9.88 24.22 2.28
C ASP A 360 8.41 24.08 1.84
N ASN A 361 7.54 24.67 2.66
CA ASN A 361 6.15 25.07 2.37
C ASN A 361 5.96 25.95 1.11
N ASN A 362 6.92 25.98 0.18
CA ASN A 362 6.88 26.72 -1.07
C ASN A 362 6.12 26.01 -2.20
N GLN A 363 5.64 24.78 -2.00
CA GLN A 363 4.88 24.02 -3.01
C GLN A 363 3.37 23.90 -2.75
N PHE A 364 2.82 24.64 -1.78
CA PHE A 364 1.40 24.97 -1.85
C PHE A 364 1.21 25.93 -3.03
N TYR A 365 0.98 25.38 -4.22
CA TYR A 365 0.41 26.10 -5.35
C TYR A 365 -0.92 26.68 -4.90
N HIS A 366 -0.88 27.93 -4.43
CA HIS A 366 -2.05 28.78 -4.31
C HIS A 366 -2.60 28.98 -5.72
N TRP A 367 -3.77 28.40 -6.00
CA TRP A 367 -4.62 28.87 -7.09
C TRP A 367 -5.51 30.00 -6.59
#